data_AF-A0A921TC92-F1
#
_entry.id   AF-A0A921TC92-F1
#
_cell.length_a   1.000
_cell.length_b   1.000
_cell.length_c   1.000
_cell.angle_alpha   90.00
_cell.angle_beta   90.00
_cell.angle_gamma   90.00
#
_symmetry.space_group_name_H-M   'P 1'
#
loop_
_entity.id
_entity.type
_entity.pdbx_description
1 polymer ?
#
loop_
_entity_poly.entity_id
_entity_poly.type
_entity_poly.pdbx_seq_one_letter_code
_entity_poly.pdbx_strand_id
1 'polypeptide(L)'
;MTNSSAYGPETRIISLLQGLATAILAVAAFALVVATVAAALGLLPWLTLPVSFGETVYTQAGIVIQTGAAVLLLVLLTFIPSAARVMRLEATHRDFSICMSDVADAYAACHRADRAGAFTLASEFDSVKERIAFLRQHPDLGNLEPDVLEAAAQMSHTSREIAEIYSDENVARARTFLRERMEEIETFRDRIGQANTQSHELHRYLEQVELEEDINASQLQRLEEQFGETLTKLGFRRVASRPAGNVVAMPSATAAE
;
A
#
# COMPACT_ATOMS: atom_id res chain seq x y z
N MET A 1 -10.24 15.55 -14.69
CA MET A 1 -10.65 16.73 -13.91
C MET A 1 -11.43 16.21 -12.71
N THR A 2 -10.84 16.30 -11.52
CA THR A 2 -11.34 15.68 -10.29
C THR A 2 -12.51 16.49 -9.73
N ASN A 3 -13.66 15.83 -9.56
CA ASN A 3 -14.91 16.45 -9.14
C ASN A 3 -14.90 16.73 -7.63
N SER A 4 -14.33 17.89 -7.23
CA SER A 4 -14.31 18.39 -5.86
C SER A 4 -15.59 19.18 -5.53
N SER A 5 -16.75 18.51 -5.57
CA SER A 5 -18.04 19.17 -5.33
C SER A 5 -19.05 18.31 -4.56
N ALA A 6 -18.62 17.66 -3.48
CA ALA A 6 -19.51 16.92 -2.56
C ALA A 6 -19.50 17.48 -1.12
N TYR A 7 -19.17 18.76 -0.93
CA TYR A 7 -19.20 19.41 0.38
C TYR A 7 -19.86 20.77 0.25
N GLY A 8 -21.03 20.95 0.89
CA GLY A 8 -21.73 22.24 0.97
C GLY A 8 -20.86 23.34 1.58
N PRO A 9 -21.20 24.63 1.39
CA PRO A 9 -20.37 25.75 1.85
C PRO A 9 -20.13 25.73 3.36
N GLU A 10 -21.07 25.21 4.15
CA GLU A 10 -21.00 25.16 5.62
C GLU A 10 -19.91 24.22 6.14
N THR A 11 -19.72 23.05 5.51
CA THR A 11 -18.69 22.08 5.94
C THR A 11 -17.28 22.55 5.60
N ARG A 12 -17.13 23.31 4.52
CA ARG A 12 -15.86 23.97 4.16
C ARG A 12 -15.48 25.07 5.15
N ILE A 13 -16.45 25.83 5.65
CA ILE A 13 -16.21 26.87 6.66
C ILE A 13 -15.76 26.25 7.99
N ILE A 14 -16.41 25.17 8.43
CA ILE A 14 -16.07 24.49 9.68
C ILE A 14 -14.66 23.89 9.62
N SER A 15 -14.28 23.25 8.51
CA SER A 15 -12.93 22.66 8.37
C SER A 15 -11.83 23.72 8.30
N LEU A 16 -12.08 24.85 7.62
CA LEU A 16 -11.18 26.00 7.63
C LEU A 16 -11.02 26.60 9.04
N LEU A 17 -12.12 26.76 9.77
CA LEU A 17 -12.11 27.28 11.15
C LEU A 17 -11.34 26.33 12.08
N GLN A 18 -11.54 25.01 11.95
CA GLN A 18 -10.85 24.00 12.75
C GLN A 18 -9.35 23.95 12.43
N GLY A 19 -8.97 24.06 11.14
CA GLY A 19 -7.57 24.15 10.72
C GLY A 19 -6.89 25.42 11.25
N LEU A 20 -7.59 26.56 11.19
CA LEU A 20 -7.11 27.82 11.76
C LEU A 20 -6.91 27.71 13.28
N ALA A 21 -7.89 27.18 14.01
CA ALA A 21 -7.81 26.99 15.46
C ALA A 21 -6.64 26.07 15.85
N THR A 22 -6.44 24.99 15.10
CA THR A 22 -5.33 24.05 15.29
C THR A 22 -3.98 24.72 15.05
N ALA A 23 -3.85 25.52 13.99
CA ALA A 23 -2.64 26.26 13.68
C ALA A 23 -2.30 27.29 14.78
N ILE A 24 -3.30 28.05 15.24
CA ILE A 24 -3.13 29.01 16.35
C ILE A 24 -2.65 28.30 17.61
N LEU A 25 -3.25 27.15 17.94
CA LEU A 25 -2.89 26.38 19.12
C LEU A 25 -1.46 25.81 19.02
N ALA A 26 -1.06 25.29 17.85
CA ALA A 26 0.29 24.79 17.63
C ALA A 26 1.34 25.90 17.74
N VAL A 27 1.08 27.08 17.17
CA VAL A 27 1.98 28.24 17.27
C VAL A 27 2.08 28.71 18.72
N ALA A 28 0.96 28.78 19.45
CA ALA A 28 0.96 29.16 20.87
C ALA A 28 1.72 28.16 21.74
N ALA A 29 1.55 26.86 21.51
CA ALA A 29 2.28 25.80 22.20
C ALA A 29 3.79 25.91 21.94
N PHE A 30 4.18 26.08 20.67
CA PHE A 30 5.58 26.24 20.28
C PHE A 30 6.20 27.48 20.94
N ALA A 31 5.53 28.64 20.85
CA ALA A 31 6.02 29.88 21.45
C ALA A 31 6.19 29.74 22.97
N LEU A 32 5.23 29.13 23.67
CA LEU A 32 5.30 28.95 25.12
C LEU A 32 6.41 27.98 25.54
N VAL A 33 6.63 26.90 24.79
CA VAL A 33 7.73 25.95 25.03
C VAL A 33 9.09 26.61 24.76
N VAL A 34 9.22 27.38 23.69
CA VAL A 34 10.45 28.14 23.44
C VAL A 34 10.70 29.15 24.57
N ALA A 35 9.66 29.84 25.03
CA ALA A 35 9.76 30.79 26.14
C ALA A 35 10.15 30.11 27.47
N THR A 36 9.60 28.93 27.79
CA THR A 36 9.99 28.17 29.00
C THR A 36 11.43 27.66 28.92
N VAL A 37 11.86 27.15 27.76
CA VAL A 37 13.25 26.70 27.57
C VAL A 37 14.22 27.87 27.63
N ALA A 38 13.91 28.99 26.98
CA ALA A 38 14.73 30.18 27.03
C ALA A 38 14.82 30.77 28.45
N ALA A 39 13.73 30.74 29.23
CA ALA A 39 13.75 31.14 30.63
C ALA A 39 14.59 30.20 31.51
N ALA A 40 14.55 28.89 31.24
CA ALA A 40 15.40 27.91 31.91
C ALA A 40 16.89 28.10 31.60
N LEU A 41 17.23 28.52 30.37
CA LEU A 41 18.59 28.87 29.96
C LEU A 41 19.04 30.28 30.41
N GLY A 42 18.16 31.04 31.08
CA GLY A 42 18.45 32.40 31.55
C GLY A 42 18.47 33.47 30.45
N LEU A 43 18.00 33.14 29.23
CA LEU A 43 17.91 34.05 28.09
C LEU A 43 16.69 34.99 28.19
N LEU A 44 15.63 34.56 28.88
CA LEU A 44 14.41 35.32 29.12
C LEU A 44 14.05 35.29 30.62
N PRO A 45 13.41 36.34 31.18
CA PRO A 45 12.89 36.27 32.53
C PRO A 45 11.69 35.32 32.62
N TRP A 46 11.56 34.63 33.75
CA TRP A 46 10.37 33.83 34.06
C TRP A 46 9.12 34.70 34.20
N LEU A 47 7.95 34.13 33.92
CA LEU A 47 6.67 34.77 34.21
C LEU A 47 6.57 35.07 35.70
N THR A 48 6.33 36.34 36.06
CA THR A 48 6.12 36.77 37.43
C THR A 48 4.64 36.99 37.67
N LEU A 49 4.02 36.12 38.45
CA LEU A 49 2.61 36.18 38.78
C LEU A 49 2.45 35.87 40.28
N PRO A 50 2.35 36.89 41.15
CA PRO A 50 2.19 36.67 42.58
C PRO A 50 0.77 36.17 42.84
N VAL A 51 0.65 34.91 43.28
CA VAL A 51 -0.62 34.31 43.66
C VAL A 51 -0.69 34.22 45.17
N SER A 52 -1.78 34.67 45.78
CA SER A 52 -2.03 34.51 47.21
C SER A 52 -3.09 33.45 47.48
N PHE A 53 -2.89 32.61 48.49
CA PHE A 53 -3.90 31.68 48.99
C PHE A 53 -4.11 31.91 50.48
N GLY A 54 -5.20 32.60 50.85
CA GLY A 54 -5.35 33.16 52.19
C GLY A 54 -4.31 34.25 52.44
N GLU A 55 -3.55 34.14 53.53
CA GLU A 55 -2.51 35.11 53.92
C GLU A 55 -1.12 34.81 53.33
N THR A 56 -0.91 33.66 52.70
CA THR A 56 0.38 33.29 52.11
C THR A 56 0.48 33.74 50.65
N VAL A 57 1.58 34.42 50.30
CA VAL A 57 1.89 34.85 48.93
C VAL A 57 2.95 33.95 48.32
N TYR A 58 2.62 33.31 47.20
CA TYR A 58 3.52 32.47 46.42
C TYR A 58 4.13 33.27 45.28
N THR A 59 5.37 33.73 45.47
CA THR A 59 6.12 34.49 44.46
C THR A 59 6.57 33.62 43.28
N GLN A 60 6.77 32.32 43.51
CA GLN A 60 7.19 31.35 42.47
C GLN A 60 6.03 30.72 41.69
N ALA A 61 4.78 31.16 41.94
CA ALA A 61 3.62 30.62 41.25
C ALA A 61 3.70 30.80 39.73
N GLY A 62 4.33 31.89 39.25
CA GLY A 62 4.50 32.14 37.82
C GLY A 62 5.31 31.07 37.09
N ILE A 63 6.34 30.49 37.72
CA ILE A 63 7.13 29.39 37.14
C ILE A 63 6.25 28.14 36.98
N VAL A 64 5.49 27.80 38.02
CA VAL A 64 4.59 26.64 38.03
C VAL A 64 3.49 26.79 36.99
N ILE A 65 2.91 27.98 36.86
CA ILE A 65 1.87 28.27 35.88
C ILE A 65 2.45 28.21 34.46
N GLN A 66 3.60 28.84 34.20
CA GLN A 66 4.21 28.87 32.87
C GLN A 66 4.61 27.47 32.40
N THR A 67 5.25 26.68 33.27
CA THR A 67 5.65 25.29 32.97
C THR A 67 4.43 24.38 32.84
N GLY A 68 3.45 24.49 33.76
CA GLY A 68 2.19 23.75 33.69
C GLY A 68 1.39 24.04 32.43
N ALA A 69 1.30 25.30 32.01
CA ALA A 69 0.64 25.69 30.77
C ALA A 69 1.37 25.16 29.52
N ALA A 70 2.70 25.15 29.51
CA ALA A 70 3.49 24.57 28.42
C ALA A 70 3.25 23.06 28.28
N VAL A 71 3.27 22.33 29.41
CA VAL A 71 2.97 20.89 29.43
C VAL A 71 1.53 20.62 29.01
N LEU A 72 0.56 21.41 29.50
CA LEU A 72 -0.84 21.27 29.13
C LEU A 72 -1.06 21.44 27.62
N LEU A 73 -0.45 22.46 27.01
CA LEU A 73 -0.56 22.69 25.56
C LEU A 73 0.10 21.56 24.76
N LEU A 74 1.24 21.04 25.20
CA LEU A 74 1.88 19.88 24.56
C LEU A 74 0.99 18.64 24.63
N VAL A 75 0.41 18.35 25.80
CA VAL A 75 -0.54 17.23 25.96
C VAL A 75 -1.74 17.42 25.04
N LEU A 76 -2.33 18.62 25.01
CA LEU A 76 -3.47 18.92 24.13
C LEU A 76 -3.12 18.73 22.64
N LEU A 77 -1.90 19.07 22.23
CA LEU A 77 -1.43 18.88 20.85
C LEU A 77 -1.37 17.39 20.46
N THR A 78 -1.10 16.49 21.41
CA THR A 78 -1.10 15.03 21.16
C THR A 78 -2.51 14.46 20.92
N PHE A 79 -3.57 15.12 21.37
CA PHE A 79 -4.96 14.72 21.12
C PHE A 79 -5.47 15.15 19.73
N ILE A 80 -4.81 16.09 19.05
CA ILE A 80 -5.21 16.54 17.72
C ILE A 80 -5.10 15.44 16.65
N PRO A 81 -3.97 14.72 16.50
CA PRO A 81 -3.86 13.66 15.50
C PRO A 81 -4.80 12.49 15.80
N SER A 82 -5.10 12.19 17.06
CA SER A 82 -6.06 11.14 17.43
C SER A 82 -7.49 11.55 17.09
N ALA A 83 -7.90 12.78 17.42
CA ALA A 83 -9.20 13.32 17.05
C ALA A 83 -9.37 13.42 15.52
N ALA A 84 -8.34 13.86 14.79
CA ALA A 84 -8.35 13.90 13.33
C ALA A 84 -8.44 12.52 12.70
N ARG A 85 -7.74 11.52 13.28
CA ARG A 85 -7.83 10.12 12.84
C ARG A 85 -9.23 9.55 13.06
N VAL A 86 -9.87 9.83 14.20
CA VAL A 86 -11.24 9.39 14.51
C VAL A 86 -12.26 10.07 13.59
N MET A 87 -12.17 11.39 13.39
CA MET A 87 -13.05 12.11 12.44
C MET A 87 -12.88 11.60 11.01
N ARG A 88 -11.65 11.28 10.59
CA ARG A 88 -11.41 10.65 9.28
C ARG A 88 -12.03 9.27 9.20
N LEU A 89 -11.95 8.48 10.28
CA LEU A 89 -12.55 7.15 10.33
C LEU A 89 -14.08 7.22 10.30
N GLU A 90 -14.69 8.18 11.01
CA GLU A 90 -16.13 8.44 10.96
C GLU A 90 -16.59 8.98 9.60
N ALA A 91 -15.78 9.82 8.95
CA ALA A 91 -16.02 10.25 7.58
C ALA A 91 -15.98 9.06 6.62
N THR A 92 -14.94 8.23 6.69
CA THR A 92 -14.82 7.01 5.85
C THR A 92 -15.91 5.98 6.17
N HIS A 93 -16.38 5.88 7.41
CA HIS A 93 -17.44 4.93 7.80
C HIS A 93 -18.84 5.43 7.45
N ARG A 94 -19.05 6.76 7.38
CA ARG A 94 -20.28 7.39 6.86
C ARG A 94 -20.32 7.43 5.32
N ASP A 95 -19.17 7.37 4.67
CA ASP A 95 -19.03 7.21 3.22
C ASP A 95 -19.46 5.82 2.72
N PHE A 96 -19.72 4.87 3.63
CA PHE A 96 -20.25 3.55 3.30
C PHE A 96 -21.79 3.45 3.28
N SER A 97 -22.52 4.54 3.57
CA SER A 97 -23.93 4.59 3.17
C SER A 97 -23.99 5.09 1.73
N ILE A 98 -24.12 4.15 0.79
CA ILE A 98 -24.52 4.41 -0.59
C ILE A 98 -25.63 5.48 -0.58
N CYS A 99 -25.33 6.70 -1.02
CA CYS A 99 -26.33 7.77 -1.06
C CYS A 99 -27.21 7.56 -2.30
N MET A 100 -28.51 7.89 -2.22
CA MET A 100 -29.42 7.73 -3.36
C MET A 100 -28.95 8.54 -4.58
N SER A 101 -28.16 9.60 -4.39
CA SER A 101 -27.50 10.35 -5.46
C SER A 101 -26.39 9.55 -6.15
N ASP A 102 -25.58 8.79 -5.41
CA ASP A 102 -24.52 7.95 -5.98
C ASP A 102 -25.13 6.74 -6.70
N VAL A 103 -26.25 6.21 -6.20
CA VAL A 103 -27.08 5.23 -6.92
C VAL A 103 -27.70 5.85 -8.15
N ALA A 104 -28.19 7.08 -8.10
CA ALA A 104 -28.77 7.75 -9.26
C ALA A 104 -27.71 8.10 -10.32
N ASP A 105 -26.49 8.46 -9.92
CA ASP A 105 -25.37 8.76 -10.81
C ASP A 105 -24.77 7.48 -11.40
N ALA A 106 -24.64 6.41 -10.61
CA ALA A 106 -24.26 5.09 -11.08
C ALA A 106 -25.36 4.47 -11.95
N TYR A 107 -26.64 4.64 -11.59
CA TYR A 107 -27.79 4.24 -12.40
C TYR A 107 -27.80 5.05 -13.69
N ALA A 108 -27.56 6.36 -13.69
CA ALA A 108 -27.49 7.19 -14.89
C ALA A 108 -26.24 6.94 -15.74
N ALA A 109 -25.12 6.52 -15.14
CA ALA A 109 -23.92 6.06 -15.84
C ALA A 109 -24.17 4.70 -16.50
N CYS A 110 -24.77 3.75 -15.77
CA CYS A 110 -25.24 2.47 -16.31
C CYS A 110 -26.34 2.68 -17.35
N HIS A 111 -27.31 3.58 -17.17
CA HIS A 111 -28.38 3.87 -18.13
C HIS A 111 -27.88 4.65 -19.35
N ARG A 112 -26.80 5.44 -19.22
CA ARG A 112 -26.07 5.99 -20.37
C ARG A 112 -25.26 4.92 -21.08
N ALA A 113 -24.66 3.99 -20.34
CA ALA A 113 -23.93 2.84 -20.88
C ALA A 113 -24.86 1.78 -21.48
N ASP A 114 -26.12 1.70 -21.03
CA ASP A 114 -27.19 0.78 -21.47
C ASP A 114 -27.99 1.40 -22.62
N ARG A 115 -28.17 2.73 -22.63
CA ARG A 115 -28.46 3.48 -23.88
C ARG A 115 -27.31 3.42 -24.88
N ALA A 116 -26.07 3.23 -24.43
CA ALA A 116 -24.94 2.90 -25.30
C ALA A 116 -24.81 1.37 -25.53
N GLY A 117 -25.57 0.56 -24.81
CA GLY A 117 -25.81 -0.88 -24.98
C GLY A 117 -26.95 -1.16 -25.97
N ALA A 118 -27.47 -0.12 -26.61
CA ALA A 118 -28.23 -0.22 -27.84
C ALA A 118 -27.37 -0.63 -29.06
N PHE A 119 -26.05 -0.79 -28.93
CA PHE A 119 -25.17 -1.13 -30.07
C PHE A 119 -24.81 -2.62 -30.22
N THR A 120 -25.30 -3.52 -29.37
CA THR A 120 -25.35 -4.95 -29.74
C THR A 120 -26.72 -5.27 -30.33
N LEU A 121 -27.83 -4.86 -29.71
CA LEU A 121 -29.14 -5.09 -30.32
C LEU A 121 -29.34 -4.33 -31.64
N ALA A 122 -28.95 -3.06 -31.78
CA ALA A 122 -29.13 -2.36 -33.06
C ALA A 122 -28.22 -2.88 -34.18
N SER A 123 -26.98 -3.30 -33.88
CA SER A 123 -26.11 -3.90 -34.90
C SER A 123 -26.60 -5.28 -35.34
N GLU A 124 -27.12 -6.07 -34.40
CA GLU A 124 -27.70 -7.39 -34.66
C GLU A 124 -29.05 -7.26 -35.41
N PHE A 125 -29.86 -6.26 -35.08
CA PHE A 125 -31.08 -5.93 -35.84
C PHE A 125 -30.76 -5.40 -37.24
N ASP A 126 -29.76 -4.54 -37.39
CA ASP A 126 -29.33 -4.01 -38.68
C ASP A 126 -28.67 -5.11 -39.54
N SER A 127 -27.88 -6.02 -38.96
CA SER A 127 -27.30 -7.16 -39.68
C SER A 127 -28.37 -8.15 -40.17
N VAL A 128 -29.38 -8.43 -39.34
CA VAL A 128 -30.53 -9.26 -39.72
C VAL A 128 -31.36 -8.55 -40.78
N LYS A 129 -31.60 -7.24 -40.67
CA LYS A 129 -32.37 -6.44 -41.63
C LYS A 129 -31.67 -6.28 -42.98
N GLU A 130 -30.35 -6.06 -42.99
CA GLU A 130 -29.53 -6.06 -44.20
C GLU A 130 -29.60 -7.42 -44.90
N ARG A 131 -29.60 -8.51 -44.12
CA ARG A 131 -29.73 -9.86 -44.66
C ARG A 131 -31.14 -10.17 -45.19
N ILE A 132 -32.21 -9.70 -44.54
CA ILE A 132 -33.58 -9.76 -45.08
C ILE A 132 -33.68 -8.96 -46.39
N ALA A 133 -33.07 -7.77 -46.43
CA ALA A 133 -33.05 -6.94 -47.64
C ALA A 133 -32.30 -7.63 -48.79
N PHE A 134 -31.19 -8.30 -48.49
CA PHE A 134 -30.44 -9.12 -49.45
C PHE A 134 -31.27 -10.30 -49.96
N LEU A 135 -31.92 -11.07 -49.08
CA LEU A 135 -32.74 -12.22 -49.46
C LEU A 135 -33.96 -11.81 -50.31
N ARG A 136 -34.55 -10.64 -50.04
CA ARG A 136 -35.67 -10.08 -50.84
C ARG A 136 -35.27 -9.67 -52.26
N GLN A 137 -34.02 -9.26 -52.46
CA GLN A 137 -33.50 -8.85 -53.77
C GLN A 137 -32.92 -10.03 -54.56
N HIS A 138 -32.86 -11.22 -53.97
CA HIS A 138 -32.33 -12.41 -54.60
C HIS A 138 -33.32 -12.99 -55.64
N PRO A 139 -32.89 -13.28 -56.88
CA PRO A 139 -33.77 -13.63 -58.01
C PRO A 139 -34.69 -14.83 -57.74
N ASP A 140 -34.23 -15.78 -56.92
CA ASP A 140 -34.97 -17.01 -56.63
C ASP A 140 -35.70 -17.01 -55.26
N LEU A 141 -35.42 -16.05 -54.37
CA LEU A 141 -35.87 -16.08 -52.97
C LEU A 141 -36.81 -14.93 -52.60
N GLY A 142 -36.91 -13.89 -53.43
CA GLY A 142 -37.74 -12.70 -53.15
C GLY A 142 -39.25 -12.97 -53.09
N ASN A 143 -39.71 -14.11 -53.60
CA ASN A 143 -41.13 -14.51 -53.58
C ASN A 143 -41.53 -15.30 -52.32
N LEU A 144 -40.59 -15.56 -51.41
CA LEU A 144 -40.86 -16.29 -50.16
C LEU A 144 -41.61 -15.42 -49.15
N GLU A 145 -42.37 -16.07 -48.28
CA GLU A 145 -43.17 -15.41 -47.23
C GLU A 145 -42.27 -14.66 -46.24
N PRO A 146 -42.67 -13.46 -45.75
CA PRO A 146 -41.83 -12.63 -44.88
C PRO A 146 -41.26 -13.36 -43.65
N ASP A 147 -42.06 -14.22 -43.02
CA ASP A 147 -41.66 -14.97 -41.82
C ASP A 147 -40.54 -15.99 -42.11
N VAL A 148 -40.50 -16.55 -43.32
CA VAL A 148 -39.46 -17.49 -43.75
C VAL A 148 -38.13 -16.77 -44.01
N LEU A 149 -38.19 -15.56 -44.57
CA LEU A 149 -37.02 -14.72 -44.82
C LEU A 149 -36.40 -14.21 -43.52
N GLU A 150 -37.22 -13.87 -42.53
CA GLU A 150 -36.78 -13.46 -41.20
C GLU A 150 -36.09 -14.60 -40.45
N ALA A 151 -36.70 -15.80 -40.43
CA ALA A 151 -36.10 -16.98 -39.84
C ALA A 151 -34.75 -17.35 -40.50
N ALA A 152 -34.67 -17.30 -41.83
CA ALA A 152 -33.44 -17.58 -42.57
C ALA A 152 -32.33 -16.55 -42.27
N ALA A 153 -32.68 -15.27 -42.17
CA ALA A 153 -31.74 -14.21 -41.81
C ALA A 153 -31.21 -14.39 -40.38
N GLN A 154 -32.07 -14.71 -39.42
CA GLN A 154 -31.70 -14.94 -38.03
C GLN A 154 -30.81 -16.18 -37.85
N MET A 155 -31.16 -17.29 -38.51
CA MET A 155 -30.35 -18.52 -38.48
C MET A 155 -28.97 -18.32 -39.15
N SER A 156 -28.93 -17.56 -40.25
CA SER A 156 -27.69 -17.23 -40.96
C SER A 156 -26.77 -16.33 -40.12
N HIS A 157 -27.36 -15.39 -39.36
CA HIS A 157 -26.60 -14.52 -38.46
C HIS A 157 -25.92 -15.33 -37.35
N THR A 158 -26.71 -16.16 -36.67
CA THR A 158 -26.23 -17.07 -35.61
C THR A 158 -25.15 -18.03 -36.13
N SER A 159 -25.32 -18.57 -37.34
CA SER A 159 -24.35 -19.50 -37.95
C SER A 159 -23.03 -18.81 -38.31
N ARG A 160 -23.07 -17.52 -38.68
CA ARG A 160 -21.87 -16.74 -39.01
C ARG A 160 -21.06 -16.39 -37.76
N GLU A 161 -21.72 -16.02 -36.68
CA GLU A 161 -21.08 -15.75 -35.39
C GLU A 161 -20.33 -16.99 -34.88
N ILE A 162 -20.98 -18.16 -34.91
CA ILE A 162 -20.33 -19.42 -34.54
C ILE A 162 -19.17 -19.74 -35.47
N ALA A 163 -19.33 -19.57 -36.78
CA ALA A 163 -18.27 -19.82 -37.76
C ALA A 163 -17.06 -18.87 -37.59
N GLU A 164 -17.28 -17.63 -37.15
CA GLU A 164 -16.22 -16.68 -36.87
C GLU A 164 -15.45 -17.07 -35.60
N ILE A 165 -16.15 -17.31 -34.49
CA ILE A 165 -15.57 -17.72 -33.22
C ILE A 165 -14.79 -19.03 -33.36
N TYR A 166 -15.37 -20.03 -34.03
CA TYR A 166 -14.78 -21.35 -34.23
C TYR A 166 -14.09 -21.51 -35.58
N SER A 167 -13.72 -20.42 -36.23
CA SER A 167 -12.95 -20.51 -37.48
C SER A 167 -11.66 -21.29 -37.26
N ASP A 168 -11.27 -22.09 -38.26
CA ASP A 168 -10.06 -22.91 -38.20
C ASP A 168 -8.81 -22.09 -37.89
N GLU A 169 -8.77 -20.86 -38.41
CA GLU A 169 -7.71 -19.88 -38.16
C GLU A 169 -7.68 -19.44 -36.67
N ASN A 170 -8.82 -19.11 -36.06
CA ASN A 170 -8.89 -18.75 -34.64
C ASN A 170 -8.49 -19.93 -33.75
N VAL A 171 -8.95 -21.13 -34.08
CA VAL A 171 -8.61 -22.37 -33.35
C VAL A 171 -7.12 -22.70 -33.52
N ALA A 172 -6.55 -22.54 -34.71
CA ALA A 172 -5.13 -22.75 -34.97
C ALA A 172 -4.26 -21.77 -34.16
N ARG A 173 -4.63 -20.48 -34.12
CA ARG A 173 -3.94 -19.49 -33.28
C ARG A 173 -4.02 -19.83 -31.81
N ALA A 174 -5.19 -20.20 -31.30
CA ALA A 174 -5.35 -20.61 -29.91
C ALA A 174 -4.48 -21.84 -29.56
N ARG A 175 -4.41 -22.83 -30.45
CA ARG A 175 -3.54 -24.00 -30.29
C ARG A 175 -2.06 -23.62 -30.27
N THR A 176 -1.63 -22.70 -31.13
CA THR A 176 -0.25 -22.21 -31.15
C THR A 176 0.10 -21.48 -29.87
N PHE A 177 -0.76 -20.58 -29.40
CA PHE A 177 -0.57 -19.89 -28.13
C PHE A 177 -0.46 -20.87 -26.95
N LEU A 178 -1.33 -21.88 -26.87
CA LEU A 178 -1.25 -22.90 -25.82
C LEU A 178 0.05 -23.70 -25.89
N ARG A 179 0.54 -24.03 -27.09
CA ARG A 179 1.82 -24.71 -27.28
C ARG A 179 2.98 -23.87 -26.77
N GLU A 180 3.03 -22.59 -27.15
CA GLU A 180 4.05 -21.65 -26.67
C GLU A 180 4.01 -21.50 -25.14
N ARG A 181 2.82 -21.42 -24.54
CA ARG A 181 2.68 -21.39 -23.08
C ARG A 181 3.18 -22.68 -22.41
N MET A 182 2.94 -23.84 -23.02
CA MET A 182 3.44 -25.11 -22.50
C MET A 182 4.97 -25.18 -22.52
N GLU A 183 5.59 -24.73 -23.62
CA GLU A 183 7.05 -24.65 -23.74
C GLU A 183 7.66 -23.66 -22.72
N GLU A 184 6.99 -22.53 -22.48
CA GLU A 184 7.42 -21.57 -21.46
C GLU A 184 7.33 -22.17 -20.04
N ILE A 185 6.27 -22.93 -19.73
CA ILE A 185 6.11 -23.63 -18.45
C ILE A 185 7.22 -24.66 -18.24
N GLU A 186 7.60 -25.41 -19.28
CA GLU A 186 8.68 -26.39 -19.21
C GLU A 186 10.03 -25.70 -18.93
N THR A 187 10.34 -24.64 -19.68
CA THR A 187 11.54 -23.82 -19.44
C THR A 187 11.58 -23.25 -18.02
N PHE A 188 10.43 -22.80 -17.52
CA PHE A 188 10.32 -22.28 -16.16
C PHE A 188 10.55 -23.35 -15.10
N ARG A 189 10.00 -24.57 -15.31
CA ARG A 189 10.21 -25.72 -14.44
C ARG A 189 11.69 -26.10 -14.35
N ASP A 190 12.40 -26.09 -15.47
CA ASP A 190 13.84 -26.38 -15.50
C ASP A 190 14.65 -25.37 -14.69
N ARG A 191 14.30 -24.08 -14.80
CA ARG A 191 14.94 -23.01 -14.00
C ARG A 191 14.71 -23.19 -12.51
N ILE A 192 13.50 -23.56 -12.09
CA ILE A 192 13.20 -23.88 -10.68
C ILE A 192 14.05 -25.07 -10.21
N GLY A 193 14.18 -26.10 -11.05
CA GLY A 193 15.05 -27.24 -10.76
C GLY A 193 16.49 -26.82 -10.47
N GLN A 194 17.07 -26.01 -11.37
CA GLN A 194 18.44 -25.49 -11.22
C GLN A 194 18.61 -24.64 -9.96
N ALA A 195 17.66 -23.73 -9.69
CA ALA A 195 17.70 -22.88 -8.50
C ALA A 195 17.64 -23.70 -7.20
N ASN A 196 16.81 -24.75 -7.16
CA ASN A 196 16.74 -25.65 -6.01
C ASN A 196 18.07 -26.38 -5.80
N THR A 197 18.69 -26.91 -6.85
CA THR A 197 20.01 -27.55 -6.73
C THR A 197 21.05 -26.59 -6.17
N GLN A 198 21.13 -25.37 -6.69
CA GLN A 198 22.04 -24.33 -6.19
C GLN A 198 21.77 -23.99 -4.72
N SER A 199 20.50 -23.89 -4.31
CA SER A 199 20.14 -23.63 -2.92
C SER A 199 20.61 -24.74 -1.98
N HIS A 200 20.49 -26.01 -2.39
CA HIS A 200 20.96 -27.13 -1.59
C HIS A 200 22.50 -27.14 -1.50
N GLU A 201 23.20 -26.83 -2.58
CA GLU A 201 24.66 -26.71 -2.58
C GLU A 201 25.14 -25.59 -1.65
N LEU A 202 24.51 -24.42 -1.70
CA LEU A 202 24.84 -23.30 -0.81
C LEU A 202 24.62 -23.66 0.67
N HIS A 203 23.54 -24.36 0.99
CA HIS A 203 23.29 -24.81 2.36
C HIS A 203 24.39 -25.77 2.84
N ARG A 204 24.80 -26.72 1.99
CA ARG A 204 25.91 -27.64 2.31
C ARG A 204 27.23 -26.90 2.52
N TYR A 205 27.51 -25.88 1.72
CA TYR A 205 28.72 -25.07 1.90
C TYR A 205 28.69 -24.27 3.20
N LEU A 206 27.53 -23.73 3.58
CA LEU A 206 27.36 -23.04 4.86
C LEU A 206 27.65 -23.98 6.03
N GLU A 207 27.02 -25.16 6.06
CA GLU A 207 27.25 -26.15 7.11
C GLU A 207 28.74 -26.57 7.20
N GLN A 208 29.41 -26.71 6.05
CA GLN A 208 30.83 -27.03 6.00
C GLN A 208 31.69 -25.90 6.58
N VAL A 209 31.40 -24.65 6.22
CA VAL A 209 32.13 -23.49 6.72
C VAL A 209 31.95 -23.33 8.23
N GLU A 210 30.72 -23.45 8.74
CA GLU A 210 30.43 -23.38 10.18
C GLU A 210 31.23 -24.44 10.96
N LEU A 211 31.28 -25.67 10.46
CA LEU A 211 32.06 -26.75 11.08
C LEU A 211 33.57 -26.45 11.06
N GLU A 212 34.09 -25.93 9.95
CA GLU A 212 35.50 -25.54 9.84
C GLU A 212 35.85 -24.37 10.78
N GLU A 213 34.96 -23.38 10.92
CA GLU A 213 35.11 -22.27 11.85
C GLU A 213 35.15 -22.75 13.31
N ASP A 214 34.26 -23.66 13.70
CA ASP A 214 34.23 -24.26 15.04
C ASP A 214 35.51 -25.04 15.36
N ILE A 215 36.04 -25.78 14.38
CA ILE A 215 37.33 -26.48 14.50
C ILE A 215 38.45 -25.45 14.69
N ASN A 216 38.48 -24.40 13.87
CA ASN A 216 39.52 -23.36 13.93
C ASN A 216 39.49 -22.60 15.26
N ALA A 217 38.30 -22.24 15.76
CA ALA A 217 38.12 -21.61 17.07
C ALA A 217 38.66 -22.51 18.19
N SER A 218 38.34 -23.80 18.14
CA SER A 218 38.83 -24.79 19.11
C SER A 218 40.36 -24.98 19.05
N GLN A 219 40.95 -24.94 17.84
CA GLN A 219 42.41 -24.98 17.68
C GLN A 219 43.09 -23.74 18.24
N LEU A 220 42.55 -22.55 17.97
CA LEU A 220 43.07 -21.29 18.48
C LEU A 220 43.01 -21.23 20.01
N GLN A 221 41.90 -21.65 20.61
CA GLN A 221 41.77 -21.73 22.07
C GLN A 221 42.82 -22.65 22.70
N ARG A 222 43.03 -23.85 22.13
CA ARG A 222 44.07 -24.78 22.60
C ARG A 222 45.47 -24.19 22.47
N LEU A 223 45.74 -23.51 21.36
CA LEU A 223 47.02 -22.86 21.11
C LEU A 223 47.27 -21.72 22.12
N GLU A 224 46.27 -20.89 22.39
CA GLU A 224 46.35 -19.86 23.43
C GLU A 224 46.60 -20.44 24.83
N GLU A 225 45.98 -21.58 25.15
CA GLU A 225 46.18 -22.27 26.43
C GLU A 225 47.62 -22.81 26.55
N GLN A 226 48.11 -23.51 25.51
CA GLN A 226 49.49 -24.02 25.45
C GLN A 226 50.54 -22.92 25.53
N PHE A 227 50.35 -21.82 24.78
CA PHE A 227 51.24 -20.65 24.85
C PHE A 227 51.15 -19.96 26.20
N GLY A 228 49.96 -19.81 26.76
CA GLY A 228 49.76 -19.22 28.08
C GLY A 228 50.47 -20.00 29.19
N GLU A 229 50.40 -21.33 29.15
CA GLU A 229 51.14 -22.20 30.07
C GLU A 229 52.66 -22.00 29.93
N THR A 230 53.16 -21.97 28.69
CA THR A 230 54.59 -21.79 28.40
C THR A 230 55.10 -20.43 28.87
N LEU A 231 54.36 -19.35 28.59
CA LEU A 231 54.70 -17.99 29.01
C LEU A 231 54.69 -17.86 30.54
N THR A 232 53.74 -18.52 31.22
CA THR A 232 53.68 -18.55 32.68
C THR A 232 54.91 -19.24 33.28
N LYS A 233 55.35 -20.37 32.71
CA LYS A 233 56.60 -21.05 33.12
C LYS A 233 57.85 -20.17 32.95
N LEU A 234 57.85 -19.30 31.94
CA LEU A 234 58.92 -18.33 31.67
C LEU A 234 58.82 -17.05 32.52
N GLY A 235 57.84 -16.93 33.41
CA GLY A 235 57.68 -15.78 34.32
C GLY A 235 56.88 -14.61 33.74
N PHE A 236 56.30 -14.75 32.54
CA PHE A 236 55.43 -13.75 31.93
C PHE A 236 53.98 -13.96 32.39
N ARG A 237 53.29 -12.88 32.80
CA ARG A 237 51.90 -12.93 33.28
C ARG A 237 50.93 -12.67 32.13
N ARG A 238 49.95 -13.56 31.92
CA ARG A 238 48.89 -13.41 30.92
C ARG A 238 48.10 -12.12 31.18
N VAL A 239 48.07 -11.20 30.23
CA VAL A 239 47.08 -10.11 30.21
C VAL A 239 45.76 -10.78 29.84
N ALA A 240 44.77 -10.74 30.73
CA ALA A 240 43.48 -11.39 30.49
C ALA A 240 42.89 -10.88 29.17
N SER A 241 42.67 -11.79 28.20
CA SER A 241 41.97 -11.46 26.96
C SER A 241 40.60 -10.88 27.33
N ARG A 242 40.33 -9.70 26.78
CA ARG A 242 39.04 -9.02 26.85
C ARG A 242 37.95 -10.00 26.39
N PRO A 243 36.79 -10.09 27.08
CA PRO A 243 35.73 -11.00 26.68
C PRO A 243 35.36 -10.77 25.22
N ALA A 244 35.18 -11.86 24.47
CA ALA A 244 34.90 -11.88 23.04
C ALA A 244 33.76 -10.91 22.71
N GLY A 245 34.14 -9.72 22.25
CA GLY A 245 33.22 -8.78 21.64
C GLY A 245 32.84 -9.38 20.30
N ASN A 246 31.58 -9.80 20.23
CA ASN A 246 30.84 -10.23 19.05
C ASN A 246 31.46 -9.68 17.75
N VAL A 247 32.05 -10.57 16.95
CA VAL A 247 32.57 -10.22 15.62
C VAL A 247 31.40 -9.69 14.79
N VAL A 248 31.66 -8.60 14.08
CA VAL A 248 30.73 -7.74 13.33
C VAL A 248 29.57 -8.53 12.69
N ALA A 249 28.33 -8.26 13.13
CA ALA A 249 27.13 -8.71 12.45
C ALA A 249 27.07 -8.08 11.05
N MET A 250 27.19 -8.90 10.01
CA MET A 250 26.97 -8.47 8.64
C MET A 250 25.50 -8.08 8.47
N PRO A 251 25.17 -6.91 7.92
CA PRO A 251 23.79 -6.55 7.65
C PRO A 251 23.20 -7.52 6.63
N SER A 252 22.11 -8.21 7.01
CA SER A 252 21.27 -8.92 6.06
C SER A 252 20.77 -7.91 5.03
N ALA A 253 21.11 -8.09 3.76
CA ALA A 253 20.56 -7.32 2.67
C ALA A 253 19.03 -7.45 2.71
N THR A 254 18.35 -6.37 3.10
CA THR A 254 16.91 -6.23 2.91
C THR A 254 16.66 -6.21 1.41
N ALA A 255 15.93 -7.22 0.93
CA ALA A 255 15.36 -7.25 -0.40
C ALA A 255 14.59 -5.95 -0.64
N ALA A 256 14.95 -5.27 -1.73
CA ALA A 256 14.26 -4.10 -2.23
C ALA A 256 12.82 -4.47 -2.61
N GLU A 257 11.87 -3.69 -2.10
CA GLU A 257 10.54 -3.49 -2.66
C GLU A 257 10.60 -2.30 -3.64
#